data_AF-A0A9D6FGU5-F1
#
_entry.id   AF-A0A9D6FGU5-F1
#
_cell.length_a   1.000
_cell.length_b   1.000
_cell.length_c   1.000
_cell.angle_alpha   90.00
_cell.angle_beta   90.00
_cell.angle_gamma   90.00
#
_symmetry.space_group_name_H-M   'P 1'
#
loop_
_entity.id
_entity.type
_entity.pdbx_description
1 polymer ?
#
loop_
_entity_poly.entity_id
_entity_poly.type
_entity_poly.pdbx_seq_one_letter_code
_entity_poly.pdbx_strand_id
1 'polypeptide(L)'
;METGSAHIGDPRVQQIASDARGRLNGEELCKRLSPKVDAVMITNPNTLGLFEDEIDRIAGSLHGVSAQLYMDGATMNALLGKARPGDFGVDVLHINLHKTFSTPHGGGGPGSGPVGVAAHLESFRPVPIIEEKPRDPAAILTQVEDQQTPDE
;
A
#
# COMPACT_ATOMS: atom_id res chain seq x y z
N MET A 1 -12.06 3.89 5.04
CA MET A 1 -10.99 3.84 6.05
C MET A 1 -10.14 5.08 5.82
N GLU A 2 -10.02 5.97 6.79
CA GLU A 2 -9.00 7.02 6.76
C GLU A 2 -7.67 6.38 7.16
N THR A 3 -6.77 6.22 6.20
CA THR A 3 -5.41 5.74 6.48
C THR A 3 -4.55 6.96 6.78
N GLY A 4 -3.98 7.04 7.99
CA GLY A 4 -3.11 8.17 8.36
C GLY A 4 -1.91 8.33 7.41
N SER A 5 -1.47 7.25 6.76
CA SER A 5 -0.43 7.27 5.74
C SER A 5 -0.82 8.03 4.47
N ALA A 6 -2.11 8.08 4.14
CA ALA A 6 -2.60 8.85 3.00
C ALA A 6 -2.53 10.36 3.24
N HIS A 7 -2.13 10.85 4.42
CA HIS A 7 -1.86 12.29 4.64
C HIS A 7 -0.36 12.63 4.59
N ILE A 8 0.50 11.61 4.56
CA ILE A 8 1.95 11.81 4.46
C ILE A 8 2.24 12.24 3.02
N GLY A 9 2.72 13.48 2.84
CA GLY A 9 2.92 14.10 1.52
C GLY A 9 1.81 15.05 1.06
N ASP A 10 0.87 15.42 1.94
CA ASP A 10 -0.24 16.37 1.67
C ASP A 10 -1.12 16.08 0.43
N PRO A 11 -1.53 14.82 0.17
CA PRO A 11 -2.48 14.57 -0.91
C PRO A 11 -3.92 14.85 -0.45
N ARG A 12 -4.80 15.12 -1.41
CA ARG A 12 -6.24 15.28 -1.13
C ARG A 12 -6.93 13.93 -0.98
N VAL A 13 -7.25 13.55 0.24
CA VAL A 13 -7.93 12.29 0.55
C VAL A 13 -9.45 12.43 0.40
N GLN A 14 -10.07 11.47 -0.29
CA GLN A 14 -11.53 11.34 -0.38
C GLN A 14 -11.94 9.92 -0.02
N GLN A 15 -12.87 9.80 0.93
CA GLN A 15 -13.43 8.50 1.29
C GLN A 15 -14.58 8.11 0.35
N ILE A 16 -14.55 6.86 -0.11
CA ILE A 16 -15.67 6.22 -0.83
C ILE A 16 -16.47 5.39 0.17
N ALA A 17 -17.79 5.56 0.15
CA ALA A 17 -18.69 4.77 0.99
C ALA A 17 -18.79 3.33 0.48
N SER A 18 -18.98 2.39 1.40
CA SER A 18 -19.34 1.03 1.04
C SER A 18 -20.76 0.96 0.47
N ASP A 19 -21.03 -0.03 -0.37
CA ASP A 19 -22.38 -0.35 -0.84
C ASP A 19 -23.22 -1.02 0.26
N ALA A 20 -24.48 -1.31 -0.04
CA ALA A 20 -25.39 -1.99 0.89
C ALA A 20 -24.96 -3.43 1.25
N ARG A 21 -24.00 -4.02 0.51
CA ARG A 21 -23.42 -5.33 0.76
C ARG A 21 -22.18 -5.25 1.65
N GLY A 22 -21.74 -4.06 2.03
CA GLY A 22 -20.53 -3.84 2.83
C GLY A 22 -19.24 -3.94 2.02
N ARG A 23 -19.31 -3.82 0.69
CA ARG A 23 -18.17 -3.82 -0.24
C ARG A 23 -17.89 -2.43 -0.78
N LEU A 24 -16.78 -2.25 -1.50
CA LEU A 24 -16.48 -0.99 -2.16
C LEU A 24 -17.56 -0.69 -3.22
N ASN A 25 -18.16 0.51 -3.14
CA ASN A 25 -19.10 0.95 -4.16
C ASN A 25 -18.36 1.36 -5.44
N GLY A 26 -18.20 0.42 -6.37
CA GLY A 26 -17.51 0.63 -7.64
C GLY A 26 -18.15 1.71 -8.51
N GLU A 27 -19.48 1.86 -8.49
CA GLU A 27 -20.17 2.91 -9.24
C GLU A 27 -19.84 4.30 -8.71
N GLU A 28 -19.86 4.47 -7.39
CA GLU A 28 -19.52 5.73 -6.73
C GLU A 28 -18.04 6.08 -6.92
N LEU A 29 -17.17 5.07 -6.87
CA LEU A 29 -15.75 5.25 -7.19
C LEU A 29 -15.59 5.75 -8.63
N CYS A 30 -16.21 5.08 -9.61
CA CYS A 30 -16.10 5.44 -11.03
C CYS A 30 -16.55 6.87 -11.32
N LYS A 31 -17.58 7.39 -10.64
CA LYS A 31 -18.05 8.78 -10.78
C LYS A 31 -17.01 9.82 -10.35
N ARG A 32 -16.07 9.44 -9.49
CA ARG A 32 -15.03 10.32 -8.91
C ARG A 32 -13.68 10.13 -9.60
N LEU A 33 -13.55 9.12 -10.46
CA LEU A 33 -12.33 8.92 -11.23
C LEU A 33 -12.12 10.10 -12.18
N SER A 34 -10.88 10.58 -12.18
CA SER A 34 -10.42 11.62 -13.09
C SER A 34 -8.90 11.50 -13.19
N PRO A 35 -8.27 12.16 -14.19
CA PRO A 35 -6.81 12.20 -14.29
C PRO A 35 -6.09 12.88 -13.11
N LYS A 36 -6.84 13.40 -12.12
CA LYS A 36 -6.30 13.99 -10.88
C LYS A 36 -6.27 12.98 -9.71
N VAL A 37 -6.70 11.74 -9.95
CA VAL A 37 -6.66 10.68 -8.94
C VAL A 37 -5.35 9.93 -9.11
N ASP A 38 -4.49 9.99 -8.10
CA ASP A 38 -3.18 9.33 -8.15
C ASP A 38 -3.28 7.84 -7.83
N ALA A 39 -4.05 7.50 -6.78
CA ALA A 39 -4.22 6.13 -6.33
C ALA A 39 -5.53 5.90 -5.57
N VAL A 40 -5.92 4.63 -5.48
CA VAL A 40 -6.98 4.14 -4.59
C VAL A 40 -6.41 3.10 -3.66
N MET A 41 -6.72 3.22 -2.37
CA MET A 41 -6.30 2.28 -1.33
C MET A 41 -7.47 1.37 -0.94
N ILE A 42 -7.24 0.06 -0.97
CA ILE A 42 -8.23 -0.95 -0.57
C ILE A 42 -7.62 -1.98 0.38
N THR A 43 -8.48 -2.78 1.01
CA THR A 43 -8.09 -3.99 1.74
C THR A 43 -8.93 -5.13 1.17
N ASN A 44 -8.32 -6.27 0.83
CA ASN A 44 -9.04 -7.44 0.30
C ASN A 44 -8.52 -8.75 0.92
N PRO A 45 -9.31 -9.48 1.73
CA PRO A 45 -10.66 -9.13 2.20
C PRO A 45 -10.72 -7.79 2.93
N ASN A 46 -11.86 -7.09 2.84
CA ASN A 46 -12.06 -5.81 3.47
C ASN A 46 -12.19 -5.94 5.00
N THR A 47 -12.38 -4.82 5.70
CA THR A 47 -12.43 -4.81 7.18
C THR A 47 -13.62 -5.55 7.78
N LEU A 48 -14.62 -5.92 6.97
CA LEU A 48 -15.73 -6.78 7.38
C LEU A 48 -15.45 -8.27 7.09
N GLY A 49 -14.28 -8.60 6.53
CA GLY A 49 -13.92 -9.95 6.10
C GLY A 49 -14.55 -10.37 4.77
N LEU A 50 -15.13 -9.43 4.01
CA LEU A 50 -15.74 -9.69 2.73
C LEU A 50 -14.71 -9.51 1.60
N PHE A 51 -14.70 -10.43 0.65
CA PHE A 51 -13.92 -10.26 -0.58
C PHE A 51 -14.56 -9.19 -1.47
N GLU A 52 -13.74 -8.31 -2.02
CA GLU A 52 -14.12 -7.36 -3.07
C GLU A 52 -14.21 -8.13 -4.40
N ASP A 53 -15.43 -8.38 -4.88
CA ASP A 53 -15.71 -9.23 -6.05
C ASP A 53 -15.69 -8.48 -7.39
N GLU A 54 -15.52 -7.16 -7.36
CA GLU A 54 -15.39 -6.30 -8.55
C GLU A 54 -13.99 -5.66 -8.65
N ILE A 55 -13.01 -6.19 -7.91
CA ILE A 55 -11.67 -5.61 -7.79
C ILE A 55 -10.93 -5.50 -9.13
N ASP A 56 -11.10 -6.47 -10.02
CA ASP A 56 -10.53 -6.51 -11.36
C ASP A 56 -11.11 -5.41 -12.27
N ARG A 57 -12.43 -5.23 -12.24
CA ARG A 57 -13.16 -4.15 -12.92
C ARG A 57 -12.74 -2.79 -12.40
N ILE A 58 -12.58 -2.66 -11.08
CA ILE A 58 -12.13 -1.43 -10.43
C ILE A 58 -10.71 -1.11 -10.84
N ALA A 59 -9.79 -2.08 -10.80
CA ALA A 59 -8.41 -1.91 -11.26
C ALA A 59 -8.36 -1.41 -12.71
N GLY A 60 -9.12 -2.05 -13.62
CA GLY A 60 -9.20 -1.61 -15.01
C GLY A 60 -9.71 -0.17 -15.18
N SER A 61 -10.68 0.25 -14.36
CA SER A 61 -11.20 1.62 -14.37
C SER A 61 -10.17 2.64 -13.87
N LEU A 62 -9.38 2.28 -12.86
CA LEU A 62 -8.30 3.09 -12.31
C LEU A 62 -7.16 3.27 -13.31
N HIS A 63 -6.71 2.17 -13.90
CA HIS A 63 -5.65 2.19 -14.91
C HIS A 63 -6.05 2.98 -16.15
N GLY A 64 -7.35 2.99 -16.49
CA GLY A 64 -7.90 3.82 -17.56
C GLY A 64 -7.72 5.33 -17.37
N VAL A 65 -7.52 5.79 -16.13
CA VAL A 65 -7.19 7.19 -15.79
C VAL A 65 -5.77 7.36 -15.24
N SER A 66 -4.92 6.35 -15.44
CA SER A 66 -3.53 6.27 -14.93
C SER A 66 -3.39 6.27 -13.40
N ALA A 67 -4.49 6.05 -12.67
CA ALA A 67 -4.46 5.88 -11.22
C ALA A 67 -3.94 4.50 -10.84
N GLN A 68 -3.24 4.41 -9.70
CA GLN A 68 -2.68 3.16 -9.16
C GLN A 68 -3.62 2.51 -8.14
N LEU A 69 -3.62 1.18 -8.07
CA LEU A 69 -4.33 0.41 -7.05
C LEU A 69 -3.36 -0.04 -5.95
N TYR A 70 -3.51 0.54 -4.78
CA TYR A 70 -2.80 0.17 -3.56
C TYR A 70 -3.64 -0.79 -2.73
N MET A 71 -3.05 -1.89 -2.29
CA MET A 71 -3.69 -2.84 -1.38
C MET A 71 -2.97 -2.88 -0.03
N ASP A 72 -3.74 -2.78 1.04
CA ASP A 72 -3.33 -3.12 2.40
C ASP A 72 -3.38 -4.65 2.58
N GLY A 73 -2.21 -5.25 2.83
CA GLY A 73 -2.03 -6.68 3.03
C GLY A 73 -2.24 -7.16 4.47
N ALA A 74 -2.81 -6.37 5.37
CA ALA A 74 -3.10 -6.80 6.74
C ALA A 74 -3.98 -8.07 6.80
N THR A 75 -4.82 -8.31 5.78
CA THR A 75 -5.69 -9.49 5.66
C THR A 75 -5.16 -10.54 4.69
N MET A 76 -3.90 -10.45 4.25
CA MET A 76 -3.29 -11.33 3.24
C MET A 76 -3.33 -12.81 3.60
N ASN A 77 -3.46 -13.17 4.88
CA ASN A 77 -3.62 -14.56 5.33
C ASN A 77 -4.80 -15.29 4.64
N ALA A 78 -5.85 -14.56 4.23
CA ALA A 78 -6.98 -15.13 3.50
C ALA A 78 -6.68 -15.43 2.02
N LEU A 79 -5.67 -14.77 1.45
CA LEU A 79 -5.28 -14.91 0.04
C LEU A 79 -4.11 -15.87 -0.17
N LEU A 80 -3.28 -16.09 0.85
CA LEU A 80 -2.08 -16.93 0.74
C LEU A 80 -2.40 -18.32 0.19
N GLY A 81 -1.74 -18.68 -0.91
CA GLY A 81 -1.92 -19.95 -1.61
C GLY A 81 -3.24 -20.11 -2.36
N LYS A 82 -4.07 -19.06 -2.44
CA LYS A 82 -5.39 -19.07 -3.11
C LYS A 82 -5.48 -18.08 -4.26
N ALA A 83 -5.02 -16.85 -4.06
CA ALA A 83 -5.04 -15.80 -5.06
C ALA A 83 -3.88 -14.81 -4.84
N ARG A 84 -3.45 -14.14 -5.92
CA ARG A 84 -2.35 -13.17 -5.85
C ARG A 84 -2.88 -11.77 -6.17
N PRO A 85 -2.59 -10.76 -5.33
CA PRO A 85 -3.00 -9.38 -5.60
C PRO A 85 -2.69 -8.83 -6.99
N GLY A 86 -1.51 -9.16 -7.53
CA GLY A 86 -1.15 -8.75 -8.89
C GLY A 86 -2.03 -9.33 -10.00
N ASP A 87 -2.66 -10.51 -9.80
CA ASP A 87 -3.52 -11.13 -10.82
C ASP A 87 -4.82 -10.37 -11.05
N PHE A 88 -5.25 -9.58 -10.06
CA PHE A 88 -6.44 -8.75 -10.13
C PHE A 88 -6.13 -7.25 -10.14
N GLY A 89 -4.91 -6.88 -10.54
CA GLY A 89 -4.55 -5.52 -10.90
C GLY A 89 -4.05 -4.63 -9.76
N VAL A 90 -3.63 -5.20 -8.64
CA VAL A 90 -2.94 -4.43 -7.58
C VAL A 90 -1.53 -4.04 -8.02
N ASP A 91 -1.22 -2.75 -7.96
CA ASP A 91 0.07 -2.18 -8.35
C ASP A 91 1.06 -2.12 -7.18
N VAL A 92 0.56 -1.85 -5.97
CA VAL A 92 1.37 -1.74 -4.76
C VAL A 92 0.69 -2.50 -3.62
N LEU A 93 1.46 -3.29 -2.89
CA LEU A 93 0.98 -4.06 -1.75
C LEU A 93 1.98 -3.93 -0.60
N HIS A 94 1.53 -3.43 0.56
CA HIS A 94 2.31 -3.62 1.79
C HIS A 94 1.87 -4.90 2.50
N ILE A 95 2.79 -5.60 3.15
CA ILE A 95 2.52 -6.85 3.87
C ILE A 95 2.93 -6.70 5.32
N ASN A 96 2.09 -7.12 6.27
CA ASN A 96 2.44 -7.12 7.69
C ASN A 96 3.03 -8.48 8.08
N LEU A 97 4.36 -8.62 8.10
CA LEU A 97 5.00 -9.90 8.47
C LEU A 97 4.67 -10.34 9.91
N HIS A 98 4.51 -9.37 10.81
CA HIS A 98 4.12 -9.57 12.20
C HIS A 98 2.65 -9.96 12.41
N LYS A 99 1.85 -9.96 11.35
CA LYS A 99 0.49 -10.51 11.37
C LYS A 99 0.44 -11.82 10.61
N THR A 100 0.87 -11.80 9.36
CA THR A 100 0.64 -12.88 8.40
C THR A 100 1.74 -13.96 8.45
N PHE A 101 2.96 -13.61 8.83
CA PHE A 101 4.15 -14.48 8.73
C PHE A 101 4.79 -14.77 10.10
N SER A 102 3.95 -14.86 11.14
CA SER A 102 4.31 -15.39 12.46
C SER A 102 5.37 -14.63 13.28
N THR A 103 5.84 -13.45 12.84
CA THR A 103 6.71 -12.62 13.70
C THR A 103 5.91 -12.22 14.96
N PRO A 104 6.44 -12.44 16.18
CA PRO A 104 5.69 -12.21 17.41
C PRO A 104 5.31 -10.73 17.56
N HIS A 105 4.11 -10.47 18.10
CA HIS A 105 3.56 -9.12 18.24
C HIS A 105 4.28 -8.27 19.30
N GLY A 106 5.00 -8.91 20.24
CA GLY A 106 5.97 -8.24 21.13
C GLY A 106 5.43 -7.14 22.05
N GLY A 107 4.10 -7.04 22.26
CA GLY A 107 3.50 -5.96 23.05
C GLY A 107 3.52 -4.59 22.36
N GLY A 108 3.76 -4.53 21.05
CA GLY A 108 3.81 -3.28 20.28
C GLY A 108 4.88 -3.24 19.19
N GLY A 109 5.79 -4.22 19.15
CA GLY A 109 6.84 -4.32 18.13
C GLY A 109 7.96 -5.30 18.52
N PRO A 110 8.90 -5.60 17.60
CA PRO A 110 9.10 -4.99 16.29
C PRO A 110 8.16 -5.53 15.21
N GLY A 111 7.98 -4.75 14.14
CA GLY A 111 7.25 -5.15 12.94
C GLY A 111 8.12 -5.08 11.69
N SER A 112 7.64 -5.70 10.60
CA SER A 112 8.19 -5.50 9.25
C SER A 112 7.04 -5.37 8.26
N GLY A 113 7.20 -4.43 7.33
CA GLY A 113 6.20 -4.00 6.37
C GLY A 113 6.74 -3.98 4.92
N PRO A 114 7.22 -5.12 4.36
CA PRO A 114 7.73 -5.13 3.00
C PRO A 114 6.65 -4.70 2.01
N VAL A 115 7.08 -3.95 1.00
CA VAL A 115 6.22 -3.45 -0.08
C VAL A 115 6.57 -4.18 -1.37
N GLY A 116 5.60 -4.88 -1.95
CA GLY A 116 5.65 -5.39 -3.31
C GLY A 116 5.10 -4.35 -4.28
N VAL A 117 5.76 -4.21 -5.43
CA VAL A 117 5.35 -3.27 -6.48
C VAL A 117 5.29 -3.98 -7.84
N ALA A 118 4.38 -3.52 -8.70
CA ALA A 118 4.33 -3.91 -10.10
C ALA A 118 5.57 -3.41 -10.87
N ALA A 119 5.86 -4.04 -12.01
CA ALA A 119 7.11 -3.82 -12.76
C ALA A 119 7.32 -2.35 -13.19
N HIS A 120 6.26 -1.64 -13.55
CA HIS A 120 6.36 -0.22 -13.94
C HIS A 120 6.70 0.71 -12.77
N LEU A 121 6.57 0.24 -11.53
CA LEU A 121 6.91 1.00 -10.32
C LEU A 121 8.29 0.64 -9.75
N GLU A 122 9.01 -0.30 -10.38
CA GLU A 122 10.27 -0.84 -9.85
C GLU A 122 11.35 0.24 -9.62
N SER A 123 11.42 1.23 -10.51
CA SER A 123 12.40 2.32 -10.45
C SER A 123 12.16 3.31 -9.31
N PHE A 124 10.98 3.30 -8.68
CA PHE A 124 10.63 4.21 -7.59
C PHE A 124 10.82 3.57 -6.20
N ARG A 125 11.36 2.35 -6.12
CA ARG A 125 11.60 1.69 -4.83
C ARG A 125 12.65 2.45 -4.02
N PRO A 126 12.49 2.55 -2.69
CA PRO A 126 13.51 3.14 -1.84
C PRO A 126 14.78 2.30 -1.93
N VAL A 127 15.90 2.97 -2.18
CA VAL A 127 17.24 2.37 -2.14
C VAL A 127 17.99 2.92 -0.93
N PRO A 128 18.69 2.07 -0.16
CA PRO A 128 19.48 2.55 0.95
C PRO A 128 20.67 3.36 0.42
N ILE A 129 20.83 4.59 0.91
CA ILE A 129 22.04 5.37 0.72
C ILE A 129 22.98 5.01 1.87
N ILE A 130 24.17 4.52 1.54
CA ILE A 130 25.19 4.14 2.53
C ILE A 130 26.25 5.22 2.54
N GLU A 131 26.48 5.84 3.69
CA GLU A 131 27.59 6.75 3.93
C GLU A 131 28.67 6.04 4.75
N GLU A 132 29.91 6.06 4.28
CA GLU A 132 31.05 5.59 5.07
C GLU A 132 31.50 6.69 6.03
N LYS A 133 31.17 6.52 7.32
CA LYS A 133 31.72 7.37 8.37
C LYS A 133 33.13 6.89 8.75
N PRO A 134 34.09 7.80 9.02
CA PRO A 134 35.38 7.43 9.58
C PRO A 134 35.17 6.54 10.81
N ARG A 135 35.88 5.41 10.89
CA ARG A 135 35.79 4.49 12.04
C ARG A 135 36.22 5.20 13.32
N ASP A 136 35.25 5.68 14.08
CA ASP A 136 35.40 5.89 15.52
C ASP A 136 35.28 4.50 16.19
N PRO A 137 36.31 4.02 16.90
CA PRO A 137 36.24 2.77 17.65
C PRO A 137 35.08 2.68 18.66
N ALA A 138 34.42 3.80 18.97
CA ALA A 138 33.31 3.88 19.92
C ALA A 138 31.90 4.01 19.28
N ALA A 139 31.76 4.14 17.95
CA ALA A 139 30.47 4.44 17.34
C ALA A 139 29.70 3.19 16.86
N ILE A 140 28.49 2.99 17.38
CA ILE A 140 27.50 2.04 16.86
C ILE A 140 26.82 2.69 15.63
N LEU A 141 26.79 1.96 14.51
CA LEU A 141 26.22 2.40 13.23
C LEU A 141 24.80 2.96 13.42
N THR A 142 24.57 4.19 12.96
CA THR A 142 23.26 4.84 12.94
C THR A 142 22.83 5.08 11.49
N GLN A 143 21.61 4.67 11.13
CA GLN A 143 20.98 5.02 9.86
C GLN A 143 20.77 6.53 9.80
N VAL A 144 21.01 7.12 8.63
CA VAL A 144 20.69 8.53 8.33
C VAL A 144 19.32 8.54 7.64
N GLU A 145 18.37 9.27 8.20
CA GLU A 145 17.07 9.54 7.54
C GLU A 145 17.24 10.68 6.53
N ASP A 146 16.68 10.48 5.33
CA ASP A 146 16.77 11.46 4.25
C ASP A 146 15.72 12.56 4.39
N GLN A 147 16.14 13.80 4.14
CA GLN A 147 15.26 14.93 3.83
C GLN A 147 15.50 15.29 2.37
N GLN A 148 14.72 14.72 1.46
CA GLN A 148 14.73 15.14 0.06
C GLN A 148 13.41 15.80 -0.34
N THR A 149 13.51 17.12 -0.57
CA THR A 149 12.67 17.89 -1.48
C THR A 149 12.98 17.47 -2.93
N PRO A 150 11.99 17.37 -3.84
CA PRO A 150 12.26 17.07 -5.25
C PRO A 150 12.81 18.31 -5.97
N ASP A 151 13.89 18.14 -6.74
CA ASP A 151 14.38 19.09 -7.74
C ASP A 151 13.44 19.11 -8.97
N GLU A 152 13.40 20.30 -9.61
CA GLU A 152 12.48 20.83 -10.65
C GLU A 152 12.11 19.93 -11.84
#